data_AF-A0A8B6CML7-F1
#
_entry.id   AF-A0A8B6CML7-F1
#
_cell.length_a   1.000
_cell.length_b   1.000
_cell.length_c   1.000
_cell.angle_alpha   90.00
_cell.angle_beta   90.00
_cell.angle_gamma   90.00
#
_symmetry.space_group_name_H-M   'P 1'
#
loop_
_entity.id
_entity.type
_entity.pdbx_description
1 polymer ?
#
loop_
_entity_poly.entity_id
_entity_poly.type
_entity_poly.pdbx_seq_one_letter_code
_entity_poly.pdbx_strand_id
1 'polypeptide(L)'
;MSNCQDTFILTSTTGQYPVPNPCEPNPCNNAGICTELTANTFSCDCDPAWTGDRCDDPVPSPCEPNPCNNGGTCTELTADTFSCDCDPAWTGDRCDEFISECSLGGGTCGKLASCRGAHSTGGCSHSLNDVCCFGESYGRDGVWPGYYVHDGVQYPWSMSIQFDRNSIFGGGSDSVGTFTINGSWNPLSKDINFVKAYTLHTVSYTGQVTADVCTMYGQYQVGSTAGAFNMTICT
;
A
#
# COMPACT_ATOMS: atom_id res chain seq x y z
N MET A 1 50.02 63.40 38.11
CA MET A 1 51.25 62.83 38.72
C MET A 1 50.85 61.46 39.24
N SER A 2 51.06 60.42 38.42
CA SER A 2 52.13 59.40 38.58
C SER A 2 51.92 58.55 39.86
N ASN A 3 51.81 57.22 39.83
CA ASN A 3 52.52 56.25 39.00
C ASN A 3 51.79 54.90 38.96
N CYS A 4 51.85 54.24 37.79
CA CYS A 4 51.76 52.79 37.67
C CYS A 4 52.96 52.12 38.36
N GLN A 5 52.84 50.79 38.51
CA GLN A 5 53.85 49.78 38.81
C GLN A 5 53.80 49.31 40.27
N ASP A 6 53.06 48.21 40.49
CA ASP A 6 53.68 47.13 41.25
C ASP A 6 54.07 46.04 40.25
N THR A 7 55.35 45.74 40.27
CA THR A 7 56.08 45.09 39.18
C THR A 7 56.27 43.65 39.61
N PHE A 8 55.39 42.75 39.20
CA PHE A 8 55.70 41.32 39.33
C PHE A 8 56.59 40.92 38.16
N ILE A 9 57.87 40.80 38.46
CA ILE A 9 58.96 40.52 37.53
C ILE A 9 58.81 39.11 36.96
N LEU A 10 58.69 39.03 35.63
CA LEU A 10 58.81 37.81 34.83
C LEU A 10 60.29 37.40 34.76
N THR A 11 60.72 36.46 35.60
CA THR A 11 61.97 35.71 35.35
C THR A 11 61.87 34.26 35.83
N SER A 12 61.33 33.39 34.99
CA SER A 12 61.70 31.97 34.89
C SER A 12 61.09 31.38 33.61
N THR A 13 61.94 30.90 32.73
CA THR A 13 61.59 30.14 31.52
C THR A 13 60.79 28.89 31.91
N THR A 14 59.62 28.73 31.29
CA THR A 14 58.50 27.81 31.64
C THR A 14 57.57 28.33 32.73
N GLY A 15 56.79 29.36 32.40
CA GLY A 15 55.64 29.79 33.18
C GLY A 15 54.53 28.74 33.15
N GLN A 16 54.62 27.75 34.04
CA GLN A 16 53.46 26.92 34.37
C GLN A 16 52.73 27.58 35.54
N TYR A 17 51.83 28.53 35.23
CA TYR A 17 50.62 28.61 36.03
C TYR A 17 49.95 27.23 35.87
N PRO A 18 49.52 26.56 36.95
CA PRO A 18 48.76 25.33 36.81
C PRO A 18 47.54 25.69 35.97
N VAL A 19 47.57 25.22 34.74
CA VAL A 19 46.48 25.40 33.79
C VAL A 19 45.31 24.65 34.42
N PRO A 20 44.18 25.32 34.70
CA PRO A 20 43.05 24.67 35.36
C PRO A 20 42.63 23.44 34.54
N ASN A 21 42.66 22.26 35.15
CA ASN A 21 42.19 21.06 34.47
C ASN A 21 40.68 21.21 34.26
N PRO A 22 40.19 21.32 33.01
CA PRO A 22 38.77 21.52 32.74
C PRO A 22 37.92 20.30 33.13
N CYS A 23 38.53 19.15 33.46
CA CYS A 23 37.90 17.95 33.97
C CYS A 23 37.87 17.84 35.51
N GLU A 24 38.34 18.84 36.26
CA GLU A 24 38.33 18.83 37.72
C GLU A 24 37.62 20.08 38.31
N PRO A 25 36.45 19.92 38.95
CA PRO A 25 35.65 18.68 39.07
C PRO A 25 35.06 18.23 37.72
N ASN A 26 34.77 16.92 37.57
CA ASN A 26 34.24 16.38 36.31
C ASN A 26 32.97 17.14 35.88
N PRO A 27 32.99 17.86 34.73
CA PRO A 27 31.85 18.62 34.24
C PRO A 27 30.81 17.76 33.51
N CYS A 28 31.12 16.49 33.22
CA CYS A 28 30.23 15.56 32.53
C CYS A 28 29.26 14.92 33.53
N ASN A 29 27.97 14.95 33.20
CA ASN A 29 26.91 14.37 34.00
C ASN A 29 26.63 12.90 33.61
N ASN A 30 25.76 12.23 34.36
CA ASN A 30 25.28 10.87 34.08
C ASN A 30 26.38 9.83 33.77
N ALA A 31 27.45 9.85 34.57
CA ALA A 31 28.63 8.98 34.45
C ALA A 31 29.47 9.19 33.17
N GLY A 32 29.35 10.34 32.49
CA GLY A 32 30.21 10.70 31.37
C GLY A 32 31.70 10.83 31.77
N ILE A 33 32.58 10.42 30.86
CA ILE A 33 34.03 10.48 31.03
C ILE A 33 34.55 11.78 30.43
N CYS A 34 35.23 12.61 31.22
CA CYS A 34 35.81 13.85 30.74
C CYS A 34 37.20 13.64 30.16
N THR A 35 37.41 14.15 28.95
CA THR A 35 38.71 14.22 28.28
C THR A 35 39.11 15.68 28.06
N GLU A 36 40.26 16.09 28.58
CA GLU A 36 40.82 17.41 28.33
C GLU A 36 41.26 17.51 26.86
N LEU A 37 40.73 18.51 26.14
CA LEU A 37 41.14 18.81 24.76
C LEU A 37 42.22 19.89 24.72
N THR A 38 42.05 20.94 25.52
CA THR A 38 43.04 22.00 25.72
C THR A 38 42.93 22.51 27.16
N ALA A 39 43.88 23.36 27.53
CA ALA A 39 43.94 24.15 28.76
C ALA A 39 42.59 24.67 29.32
N ASN A 40 41.60 24.97 28.47
CA ASN A 40 40.31 25.52 28.89
C ASN A 40 39.11 24.80 28.26
N THR A 41 39.32 23.69 27.54
CA THR A 41 38.26 22.99 26.81
C THR A 41 38.32 21.50 27.09
N PHE A 42 37.15 20.91 27.25
CA PHE A 42 36.98 19.49 27.48
C PHE A 42 35.98 18.90 26.49
N SER A 43 35.95 17.57 26.40
CA SER A 43 34.89 16.79 25.76
C SER A 43 34.37 15.77 26.76
N CYS A 44 33.07 15.48 26.69
CA CYS A 44 32.45 14.42 27.47
C CYS A 44 32.16 13.22 26.58
N ASP A 45 32.70 12.06 26.95
CA ASP A 45 32.26 10.78 26.38
C ASP A 45 31.09 10.26 27.21
N CYS A 46 29.88 10.37 26.65
CA CYS A 46 28.64 10.07 27.35
C CYS A 46 28.35 8.57 27.45
N ASP A 47 27.63 8.21 28.51
CA ASP A 47 26.97 6.91 28.60
C ASP A 47 25.94 6.77 27.45
N PRO A 48 25.72 5.58 26.88
CA PRO A 48 24.83 5.39 25.73
C PRO A 48 23.39 5.90 25.90
N ALA A 49 22.90 6.08 27.12
CA ALA A 49 21.56 6.62 27.37
C ALA A 49 21.50 8.16 27.34
N TRP A 50 22.63 8.85 27.21
CA TRP A 50 22.75 10.31 27.34
C TRP A 50 23.52 10.95 26.17
N THR A 51 23.19 12.21 25.90
CA THR A 51 23.76 13.02 24.83
C THR A 51 23.88 14.48 25.26
N GLY A 52 24.38 15.32 24.35
CA GLY A 52 24.70 16.73 24.60
C GLY A 52 26.12 16.92 25.16
N ASP A 53 26.60 18.16 25.11
CA ASP A 53 28.00 18.52 25.42
C ASP A 53 28.48 18.11 26.82
N ARG A 54 27.53 17.88 27.74
CA ARG A 54 27.78 17.46 29.13
C ARG A 54 27.02 16.19 29.53
N CYS A 55 26.44 15.47 28.56
CA CYS A 55 25.63 14.27 28.82
C CYS A 55 24.38 14.55 29.66
N ASP A 56 23.77 15.73 29.46
CA ASP A 56 22.61 16.21 30.21
C ASP A 56 21.28 15.79 29.59
N ASP A 57 21.28 15.50 28.28
CA ASP A 57 20.07 15.22 27.53
C ASP A 57 19.90 13.69 27.41
N PRO A 58 18.71 13.14 27.70
CA PRO A 58 18.46 11.74 27.42
C PRO A 58 18.46 11.51 25.89
N VAL A 59 19.02 10.40 25.43
CA VAL A 59 18.92 10.03 24.02
C VAL A 59 17.44 9.76 23.70
N PRO A 60 16.85 10.45 22.70
CA PRO A 60 15.45 10.25 22.35
C PRO A 60 15.23 8.86 21.76
N SER A 61 14.16 8.19 22.18
CA SER A 61 13.81 6.88 21.64
C SER A 61 13.55 6.98 20.13
N PRO A 62 14.09 6.08 19.30
CA PRO A 62 13.79 6.03 17.87
C PRO A 62 12.31 5.67 17.60
N CYS A 63 11.55 5.26 18.62
CA CYS A 63 10.12 5.01 18.55
C CYS A 63 9.23 6.21 18.89
N GLU A 64 9.80 7.39 19.20
CA GLU A 64 9.00 8.57 19.54
C GLU A 64 9.32 9.79 18.65
N PRO A 65 8.33 10.29 17.87
CA PRO A 65 7.00 9.72 17.65
C PRO A 65 7.05 8.39 16.88
N ASN A 66 6.02 7.53 17.04
CA ASN A 66 6.00 6.20 16.43
C ASN A 66 6.29 6.28 14.91
N PRO A 67 7.43 5.73 14.44
CA PRO A 67 7.86 5.80 13.04
C PRO A 67 7.13 4.81 12.13
N CYS A 68 6.38 3.86 12.70
CA CYS A 68 5.65 2.81 11.98
C CYS A 68 4.29 3.31 11.51
N ASN A 69 3.97 3.07 10.24
CA ASN A 69 2.70 3.47 9.63
C ASN A 69 1.61 2.42 9.82
N ASN A 70 0.38 2.81 9.46
CA ASN A 70 -0.77 1.90 9.31
C ASN A 70 -1.08 0.99 10.51
N GLY A 71 -0.84 1.48 11.73
CA GLY A 71 -1.12 0.71 12.96
C GLY A 71 0.06 -0.13 13.45
N GLY A 72 1.21 -0.10 12.77
CA GLY A 72 2.40 -0.83 13.18
C GLY A 72 2.90 -0.45 14.57
N THR A 73 3.41 -1.45 15.29
CA THR A 73 3.98 -1.30 16.64
C THR A 73 5.50 -1.14 16.56
N CYS A 74 6.03 -0.04 17.08
CA CYS A 74 7.46 0.20 17.11
C CYS A 74 8.13 -0.51 18.30
N THR A 75 9.25 -1.17 18.04
CA THR A 75 10.15 -1.73 19.06
C THR A 75 11.53 -1.13 18.89
N GLU A 76 12.06 -0.52 19.95
CA GLU A 76 13.45 -0.03 19.98
C GLU A 76 14.43 -1.20 20.04
N LEU A 77 15.42 -1.20 19.13
CA LEU A 77 16.48 -2.22 19.09
C LEU A 77 17.77 -1.69 19.72
N THR A 78 18.12 -0.45 19.40
CA THR A 78 19.22 0.31 20.02
C THR A 78 18.82 1.77 20.17
N ALA A 79 19.66 2.58 20.82
CA ALA A 79 19.42 4.01 20.99
C ALA A 79 19.13 4.76 19.67
N ASP A 80 19.59 4.25 18.52
CA ASP A 80 19.40 4.88 17.20
C ASP A 80 18.61 4.01 16.21
N THR A 81 18.22 2.78 16.57
CA THR A 81 17.57 1.84 15.64
C THR A 81 16.29 1.24 16.20
N PHE A 82 15.33 1.02 15.31
CA PHE A 82 14.02 0.47 15.65
C PHE A 82 13.61 -0.61 14.64
N SER A 83 12.60 -1.39 15.00
CA SER A 83 11.88 -2.30 14.12
C SER A 83 10.38 -2.08 14.26
N CYS A 84 9.66 -2.18 13.14
CA CYS A 84 8.22 -2.14 13.13
C CYS A 84 7.64 -3.55 13.04
N ASP A 85 6.78 -3.90 13.99
CA ASP A 85 5.88 -5.04 13.87
C ASP A 85 4.60 -4.57 13.15
N CYS A 86 4.41 -5.05 11.93
CA CYS A 86 3.36 -4.57 11.05
C CYS A 86 2.07 -5.35 11.26
N ASP A 87 0.94 -4.64 11.12
CA ASP A 87 -0.37 -5.28 11.02
C ASP A 87 -0.41 -6.27 9.84
N PRO A 88 -1.25 -7.33 9.88
CA PRO A 88 -1.20 -8.44 8.92
C PRO A 88 -1.33 -8.09 7.43
N ALA A 89 -1.79 -6.88 7.11
CA ALA A 89 -1.95 -6.39 5.74
C ALA A 89 -0.78 -5.51 5.25
N TRP A 90 0.24 -5.26 6.08
CA TRP A 90 1.32 -4.30 5.80
C TRP A 90 2.71 -4.91 6.01
N THR A 91 3.68 -4.44 5.24
CA THR A 91 5.09 -4.85 5.23
C THR A 91 5.98 -3.64 4.94
N GLY A 92 7.28 -3.87 4.86
CA GLY A 92 8.30 -2.85 4.72
C GLY A 92 8.81 -2.39 6.09
N ASP A 93 9.98 -1.75 6.11
CA ASP A 93 10.66 -1.36 7.35
C ASP A 93 9.83 -0.41 8.22
N ARG A 94 8.85 0.29 7.63
CA ARG A 94 7.94 1.23 8.30
C ARG A 94 6.46 0.88 8.11
N CYS A 95 6.14 -0.35 7.71
CA CYS A 95 4.75 -0.79 7.46
C CYS A 95 3.99 0.09 6.44
N ASP A 96 4.69 0.65 5.48
CA ASP A 96 4.16 1.54 4.44
C ASP A 96 3.85 0.81 3.13
N GLU A 97 4.21 -0.46 3.02
CA GLU A 97 3.92 -1.30 1.87
C GLU A 97 2.75 -2.24 2.17
N PHE A 98 1.77 -2.32 1.29
CA PHE A 98 0.66 -3.26 1.45
C PHE A 98 1.11 -4.69 1.06
N ILE A 99 0.87 -5.67 1.91
CA ILE A 99 1.15 -7.08 1.59
C ILE A 99 0.15 -7.53 0.54
N SER A 100 0.66 -7.81 -0.67
CA SER A 100 -0.12 -8.56 -1.64
C SER A 100 -0.28 -10.01 -1.17
N GLU A 101 -1.47 -10.58 -1.37
CA GLU A 101 -1.84 -11.95 -0.98
C GLU A 101 -0.87 -13.02 -1.51
N CYS A 102 -0.05 -12.69 -2.51
CA CYS A 102 0.95 -13.56 -3.12
C CYS A 102 2.27 -13.70 -2.34
N SER A 103 2.55 -12.88 -1.32
CA SER A 103 3.90 -12.75 -0.72
C SER A 103 4.13 -13.58 0.55
N LEU A 104 3.09 -14.15 1.17
CA LEU A 104 3.17 -14.83 2.48
C LEU A 104 3.66 -16.28 2.44
N GLY A 105 4.29 -16.75 1.35
CA GLY A 105 5.08 -17.99 1.35
C GLY A 105 4.37 -19.27 1.81
N GLY A 106 3.04 -19.27 1.87
CA GLY A 106 2.23 -20.28 2.53
C GLY A 106 0.99 -20.63 1.72
N GLY A 107 1.18 -21.14 0.51
CA GLY A 107 0.50 -22.34 -0.02
C GLY A 107 -1.00 -22.59 0.22
N THR A 108 -1.84 -21.59 0.47
CA THR A 108 -3.29 -21.75 0.39
C THR A 108 -3.92 -20.53 -0.27
N CYS A 109 -3.88 -20.50 -1.60
CA CYS A 109 -5.02 -19.96 -2.31
C CYS A 109 -6.23 -20.81 -1.89
N GLY A 110 -7.25 -20.20 -1.29
CA GLY A 110 -8.38 -20.92 -0.71
C GLY A 110 -8.93 -22.00 -1.64
N LYS A 111 -8.64 -23.27 -1.35
CA LYS A 111 -9.05 -24.52 -2.03
C LYS A 111 -9.01 -24.62 -3.56
N LEU A 112 -8.71 -23.57 -4.34
CA LEU A 112 -8.86 -23.60 -5.81
C LEU A 112 -7.84 -22.77 -6.62
N ALA A 113 -6.72 -22.28 -6.06
CA ALA A 113 -5.68 -21.65 -6.90
C ALA A 113 -4.26 -22.14 -6.63
N SER A 114 -3.47 -22.18 -7.72
CA SER A 114 -2.09 -22.67 -7.78
C SER A 114 -1.19 -21.62 -8.43
N CYS A 115 -0.02 -21.37 -7.84
CA CYS A 115 1.01 -20.50 -8.41
C CYS A 115 1.67 -21.14 -9.66
N ARG A 116 2.04 -20.34 -10.67
CA ARG A 116 2.90 -20.82 -11.77
C ARG A 116 3.97 -19.82 -12.19
N GLY A 117 5.23 -20.22 -12.00
CA GLY A 117 6.39 -19.72 -12.76
C GLY A 117 7.33 -18.76 -12.02
N ALA A 118 8.63 -19.09 -12.04
CA ALA A 118 9.72 -18.30 -11.48
C ALA A 118 10.17 -17.22 -12.48
N HIS A 119 9.90 -15.95 -12.19
CA HIS A 119 10.61 -14.84 -12.83
C HIS A 119 11.06 -13.85 -11.76
N SER A 120 12.37 -13.66 -11.70
CA SER A 120 13.15 -12.79 -10.81
C SER A 120 12.94 -11.28 -11.05
N THR A 121 11.82 -10.91 -11.66
CA THR A 121 11.36 -9.52 -11.84
C THR A 121 9.85 -9.42 -11.61
N GLY A 122 9.27 -10.35 -10.82
CA GLY A 122 7.84 -10.50 -10.58
C GLY A 122 7.23 -9.30 -9.86
N GLY A 123 6.89 -8.27 -10.63
CA GLY A 123 5.90 -7.31 -10.20
C GLY A 123 4.57 -8.03 -10.01
N CYS A 124 3.88 -7.76 -8.91
CA CYS A 124 2.45 -8.00 -8.83
C CYS A 124 1.81 -7.05 -9.85
N SER A 125 1.33 -7.57 -10.99
CA SER A 125 0.29 -6.83 -11.71
C SER A 125 -0.91 -6.82 -10.77
N HIS A 126 -1.33 -5.63 -10.35
CA HIS A 126 -2.41 -5.43 -9.40
C HIS A 126 -3.64 -6.25 -9.82
N SER A 127 -3.86 -7.37 -9.13
CA SER A 127 -5.13 -8.07 -9.14
C SER A 127 -5.87 -7.59 -7.91
N LEU A 128 -6.68 -6.54 -8.06
CA LEU A 128 -7.70 -6.22 -7.07
C LEU A 128 -8.75 -7.32 -7.14
N ASN A 129 -8.53 -8.39 -6.37
CA ASN A 129 -9.43 -9.52 -6.18
C ASN A 129 -8.91 -10.32 -4.98
N ASP A 130 -9.53 -10.40 -3.81
CA ASP A 130 -10.90 -10.03 -3.41
C ASP A 130 -12.01 -10.39 -4.44
N VAL A 131 -11.79 -11.49 -5.19
CA VAL A 131 -12.67 -12.24 -6.14
C VAL A 131 -11.91 -12.54 -7.42
N CYS A 132 -11.06 -13.58 -7.50
CA CYS A 132 -10.27 -13.85 -8.73
C CYS A 132 -11.11 -13.70 -10.02
N CYS A 133 -10.96 -12.60 -10.76
CA CYS A 133 -11.26 -12.34 -12.16
C CYS A 133 -10.98 -10.85 -12.49
N PHE A 134 -10.42 -10.54 -13.66
CA PHE A 134 -10.32 -9.18 -14.26
C PHE A 134 -9.06 -8.31 -13.97
N GLY A 135 -7.86 -8.86 -14.19
CA GLY A 135 -6.60 -8.08 -14.30
C GLY A 135 -5.87 -8.19 -15.65
N GLU A 136 -6.31 -9.08 -16.54
CA GLU A 136 -5.83 -9.17 -17.92
C GLU A 136 -7.07 -9.46 -18.77
N SER A 137 -7.47 -8.53 -19.64
CA SER A 137 -8.38 -8.74 -20.78
C SER A 137 -9.29 -9.98 -20.69
N TYR A 138 -10.25 -10.02 -19.76
CA TYR A 138 -11.22 -11.12 -19.77
C TYR A 138 -12.17 -10.87 -20.94
N GLY A 139 -12.02 -11.72 -21.95
CA GLY A 139 -12.46 -11.46 -23.31
C GLY A 139 -11.32 -11.45 -24.32
N ARG A 140 -10.19 -12.12 -24.05
CA ARG A 140 -9.64 -12.96 -25.10
C ARG A 140 -10.57 -14.16 -25.28
N ASP A 141 -11.57 -13.95 -26.12
CA ASP A 141 -12.34 -14.98 -26.84
C ASP A 141 -13.25 -15.87 -25.98
N GLY A 142 -14.23 -15.27 -25.29
CA GLY A 142 -15.31 -16.00 -24.61
C GLY A 142 -16.68 -15.67 -25.19
N VAL A 143 -17.41 -16.68 -25.66
CA VAL A 143 -18.81 -16.56 -26.11
C VAL A 143 -19.69 -17.17 -25.01
N TRP A 144 -20.37 -16.32 -24.25
CA TRP A 144 -21.13 -16.71 -23.07
C TRP A 144 -22.56 -17.11 -23.43
N PRO A 145 -23.05 -18.29 -23.00
CA PRO A 145 -24.41 -18.71 -23.27
C PRO A 145 -25.39 -18.02 -22.31
N GLY A 146 -26.61 -17.80 -22.79
CA GLY A 146 -27.70 -17.34 -21.96
C GLY A 146 -29.06 -17.56 -22.62
N TYR A 147 -30.05 -16.82 -22.14
CA TYR A 147 -31.35 -16.69 -22.80
C TYR A 147 -32.03 -15.37 -22.44
N TYR A 148 -32.99 -14.96 -23.27
CA TYR A 148 -33.97 -13.94 -22.92
C TYR A 148 -35.39 -14.52 -22.99
N VAL A 149 -36.31 -13.92 -22.24
CA VAL A 149 -37.72 -14.34 -22.17
C VAL A 149 -38.59 -13.25 -22.76
N HIS A 150 -39.35 -13.62 -23.79
CA HIS A 150 -40.33 -12.75 -24.45
C HIS A 150 -41.67 -13.47 -24.48
N ASP A 151 -42.74 -12.83 -23.99
CA ASP A 151 -44.08 -13.41 -23.89
C ASP A 151 -44.13 -14.80 -23.22
N GLY A 152 -43.27 -15.02 -22.23
CA GLY A 152 -43.16 -16.29 -21.49
C GLY A 152 -42.40 -17.40 -22.22
N VAL A 153 -41.89 -17.14 -23.43
CA VAL A 153 -41.07 -18.08 -24.20
C VAL A 153 -39.59 -17.74 -24.05
N GLN A 154 -38.77 -18.76 -23.81
CA GLN A 154 -37.33 -18.64 -23.65
C GLN A 154 -36.61 -18.78 -25.00
N TYR A 155 -35.75 -17.80 -25.31
CA TYR A 155 -34.96 -17.75 -26.53
C TYR A 155 -33.47 -17.80 -26.18
N PRO A 156 -32.72 -18.84 -26.60
CA PRO A 156 -31.30 -18.93 -26.35
C PRO A 156 -30.52 -17.91 -27.19
N TRP A 157 -29.39 -17.47 -26.65
CA TRP A 157 -28.47 -16.55 -27.31
C TRP A 157 -27.06 -16.73 -26.76
N SER A 158 -26.07 -16.16 -27.45
CA SER A 158 -24.71 -16.07 -26.94
C SER A 158 -24.05 -14.76 -27.35
N MET A 159 -23.15 -14.25 -26.51
CA MET A 159 -22.42 -13.01 -26.78
C MET A 159 -21.08 -12.95 -26.03
N SER A 160 -20.19 -12.09 -26.50
CA SER A 160 -18.93 -11.80 -25.83
C SER A 160 -19.07 -10.53 -25.01
N ILE A 161 -18.89 -10.66 -23.69
CA ILE A 161 -18.91 -9.55 -22.73
C ILE A 161 -17.62 -9.57 -21.93
N GLN A 162 -17.09 -8.38 -21.68
CA GLN A 162 -15.94 -8.07 -20.86
C GLN A 162 -16.33 -7.08 -19.78
N PHE A 163 -15.77 -7.25 -18.58
CA PHE A 163 -15.90 -6.32 -17.46
C PHE A 163 -14.54 -5.65 -17.22
N ASP A 164 -14.52 -4.32 -17.10
CA ASP A 164 -13.35 -3.54 -16.70
C ASP A 164 -13.75 -2.51 -15.65
N ARG A 165 -13.27 -2.68 -14.41
CA ARG A 165 -13.53 -1.79 -13.25
C ARG A 165 -15.01 -1.45 -13.04
N ASN A 166 -15.56 -0.49 -13.78
CA ASN A 166 -16.95 -0.04 -13.73
C ASN A 166 -17.66 -0.05 -15.09
N SER A 167 -17.06 -0.68 -16.10
CA SER A 167 -17.51 -0.70 -17.48
C SER A 167 -17.81 -2.13 -17.93
N ILE A 168 -18.85 -2.28 -18.75
CA ILE A 168 -19.15 -3.50 -19.49
C ILE A 168 -19.00 -3.17 -20.97
N PHE A 169 -18.28 -4.00 -21.72
CA PHE A 169 -18.15 -3.83 -23.16
C PHE A 169 -18.05 -5.17 -23.88
N GLY A 170 -18.30 -5.18 -25.18
CA GLY A 170 -18.24 -6.40 -25.97
C GLY A 170 -19.03 -6.30 -27.25
N GLY A 171 -19.52 -7.44 -27.73
CA GLY A 171 -20.28 -7.52 -28.96
C GLY A 171 -20.56 -8.94 -29.40
N GLY A 172 -21.16 -9.05 -30.58
CA GLY A 172 -21.49 -10.33 -31.19
C GLY A 172 -22.38 -10.15 -32.42
N SER A 173 -22.95 -11.25 -32.89
CA SER A 173 -23.91 -11.25 -33.98
C SER A 173 -25.03 -12.26 -33.70
N ASP A 174 -26.24 -11.93 -34.15
CA ASP A 174 -27.40 -12.81 -34.13
C ASP A 174 -28.21 -12.67 -35.43
N SER A 175 -29.43 -13.22 -35.46
CA SER A 175 -30.33 -13.15 -36.61
C SER A 175 -30.78 -11.74 -36.98
N VAL A 176 -30.64 -10.78 -36.05
CA VAL A 176 -30.99 -9.37 -36.26
C VAL A 176 -29.81 -8.60 -36.87
N GLY A 177 -28.58 -8.95 -36.47
CA GLY A 177 -27.35 -8.44 -37.07
C GLY A 177 -26.17 -8.42 -36.11
N THR A 178 -25.09 -7.75 -36.52
CA THR A 178 -23.94 -7.49 -35.64
C THR A 178 -24.28 -6.37 -34.66
N PHE A 179 -23.84 -6.53 -33.42
CA PHE A 179 -24.06 -5.57 -32.35
C PHE A 179 -22.79 -5.34 -31.53
N THR A 180 -22.72 -4.15 -30.94
CA THR A 180 -21.75 -3.82 -29.89
C THR A 180 -22.45 -3.74 -28.54
N ILE A 181 -21.68 -3.94 -27.48
CA ILE A 181 -22.13 -3.81 -26.10
C ILE A 181 -21.32 -2.71 -25.45
N ASN A 182 -22.01 -1.78 -24.79
CA ASN A 182 -21.39 -0.77 -23.95
C ASN A 182 -22.29 -0.46 -22.76
N GLY A 183 -21.71 -0.35 -21.57
CA GLY A 183 -22.44 -0.19 -20.33
C GLY A 183 -21.54 0.03 -19.13
N SER A 184 -22.17 0.04 -17.97
CA SER A 184 -21.53 0.15 -16.68
C SER A 184 -21.93 -1.00 -15.76
N TRP A 185 -21.07 -1.26 -14.79
CA TRP A 185 -21.39 -2.12 -13.65
C TRP A 185 -20.79 -1.55 -12.38
N ASN A 186 -21.32 -1.99 -11.24
CA ASN A 186 -20.82 -1.66 -9.94
C ASN A 186 -20.32 -2.92 -9.23
N PRO A 187 -19.01 -3.05 -8.95
CA PRO A 187 -18.46 -4.22 -8.26
C PRO A 187 -18.99 -4.44 -6.84
N LEU A 188 -19.45 -3.38 -6.17
CA LEU A 188 -19.97 -3.44 -4.79
C LEU A 188 -21.44 -3.81 -4.78
N SER A 189 -22.29 -3.09 -5.52
CA SER A 189 -23.74 -3.36 -5.54
C SER A 189 -24.13 -4.51 -6.48
N LYS A 190 -23.20 -4.95 -7.33
CA LYS A 190 -23.41 -5.95 -8.39
C LYS A 190 -24.40 -5.53 -9.48
N ASP A 191 -24.83 -4.27 -9.50
CA ASP A 191 -25.74 -3.77 -10.51
C ASP A 191 -25.03 -3.63 -11.86
N ILE A 192 -25.76 -3.96 -12.93
CA ILE A 192 -25.30 -3.86 -14.31
C ILE A 192 -26.30 -3.07 -15.15
N ASN A 193 -25.77 -2.26 -16.06
CA ASN A 193 -26.56 -1.52 -17.04
C ASN A 193 -25.79 -1.48 -18.36
N PHE A 194 -26.33 -2.07 -19.43
CA PHE A 194 -25.64 -2.05 -20.72
C PHE A 194 -26.62 -1.94 -21.88
N VAL A 195 -26.11 -1.47 -23.01
CA VAL A 195 -26.87 -1.33 -24.25
C VAL A 195 -26.26 -2.24 -25.29
N LYS A 196 -27.11 -3.03 -25.95
CA LYS A 196 -26.81 -3.72 -27.18
C LYS A 196 -27.18 -2.81 -28.34
N ALA A 197 -26.18 -2.33 -29.08
CA ALA A 197 -26.36 -1.38 -30.17
C ALA A 197 -26.19 -2.08 -31.53
N TYR A 198 -27.25 -2.03 -32.34
CA TYR A 198 -27.25 -2.43 -33.75
C TYR A 198 -27.26 -1.17 -34.64
N THR A 199 -27.11 -1.35 -35.95
CA THR A 199 -27.12 -0.23 -36.92
C THR A 199 -28.41 0.61 -36.87
N LEU A 200 -29.57 0.00 -36.58
CA LEU A 200 -30.89 0.65 -36.69
C LEU A 200 -31.72 0.66 -35.41
N HIS A 201 -31.29 -0.03 -34.36
CA HIS A 201 -32.01 -0.06 -33.08
C HIS A 201 -31.05 -0.40 -31.93
N THR A 202 -31.51 -0.12 -30.72
CA THR A 202 -30.79 -0.45 -29.49
C THR A 202 -31.70 -1.22 -28.54
N VAL A 203 -31.08 -2.02 -27.68
CA VAL A 203 -31.76 -2.74 -26.60
C VAL A 203 -31.05 -2.42 -25.30
N SER A 204 -31.77 -1.89 -24.32
CA SER A 204 -31.23 -1.57 -23.00
C SER A 204 -31.43 -2.74 -22.05
N TYR A 205 -30.41 -3.05 -21.26
CA TYR A 205 -30.40 -4.12 -20.26
C TYR A 205 -30.04 -3.52 -18.90
N THR A 206 -30.77 -3.95 -17.87
CA THR A 206 -30.54 -3.58 -16.47
C THR A 206 -30.67 -4.83 -15.61
N GLY A 207 -29.84 -4.99 -14.59
CA GLY A 207 -29.86 -6.22 -13.82
C GLY A 207 -28.78 -6.28 -12.75
N GLN A 208 -28.49 -7.50 -12.31
CA GLN A 208 -27.45 -7.78 -11.32
C GLN A 208 -26.59 -8.97 -11.73
N VAL A 209 -25.37 -9.00 -11.22
CA VAL A 209 -24.53 -10.19 -11.19
C VAL A 209 -24.70 -10.91 -9.86
N THR A 210 -24.74 -12.23 -9.92
CA THR A 210 -24.72 -13.12 -8.75
C THR A 210 -23.46 -12.92 -7.90
N ALA A 211 -23.52 -13.32 -6.62
CA ALA A 211 -22.45 -13.11 -5.66
C ALA A 211 -21.14 -13.83 -6.02
N ASP A 212 -21.25 -14.96 -6.71
CA ASP A 212 -20.13 -15.73 -7.26
C ASP A 212 -19.63 -15.18 -8.61
N VAL A 213 -20.23 -14.10 -9.11
CA VAL A 213 -19.89 -13.43 -10.38
C VAL A 213 -20.03 -14.36 -11.59
N CYS A 214 -20.87 -15.39 -11.50
CA CYS A 214 -20.98 -16.40 -12.56
C CYS A 214 -22.24 -16.33 -13.40
N THR A 215 -23.25 -15.60 -12.93
CA THR A 215 -24.50 -15.40 -13.65
C THR A 215 -24.92 -13.94 -13.58
N MET A 216 -25.32 -13.37 -14.71
CA MET A 216 -26.00 -12.09 -14.78
C MET A 216 -27.45 -12.27 -15.21
N TYR A 217 -28.34 -11.51 -14.60
CA TYR A 217 -29.78 -11.61 -14.83
C TYR A 217 -30.44 -10.25 -14.64
N GLY A 218 -31.59 -10.05 -15.28
CA GLY A 218 -32.28 -8.78 -15.18
C GLY A 218 -33.38 -8.63 -16.22
N GLN A 219 -33.64 -7.38 -16.60
CA GLN A 219 -34.65 -6.99 -17.58
C GLN A 219 -34.00 -6.32 -18.78
N TYR A 220 -34.62 -6.48 -19.95
CA TYR A 220 -34.29 -5.75 -21.16
C TYR A 220 -35.49 -4.94 -21.66
N GLN A 221 -35.22 -3.88 -22.41
CA GLN A 221 -36.23 -3.01 -23.02
C GLN A 221 -35.86 -2.65 -24.46
N VAL A 222 -36.84 -2.75 -25.36
CA VAL A 222 -36.78 -2.34 -26.77
C VAL A 222 -38.07 -1.59 -27.12
N GLY A 223 -38.01 -0.27 -27.20
CA GLY A 223 -39.22 0.54 -27.39
C GLY A 223 -40.23 0.30 -26.26
N SER A 224 -41.43 -0.17 -26.60
CA SER A 224 -42.48 -0.53 -25.63
C SER A 224 -42.41 -1.98 -25.14
N THR A 225 -41.51 -2.79 -25.68
CA THR A 225 -41.38 -4.21 -25.35
C THR A 225 -40.35 -4.39 -24.24
N ALA A 226 -40.71 -5.18 -23.22
CA ALA A 226 -39.81 -5.55 -22.14
C ALA A 226 -39.82 -7.06 -21.90
N GLY A 227 -38.75 -7.58 -21.33
CA GLY A 227 -38.64 -8.99 -20.95
C GLY A 227 -37.47 -9.24 -20.01
N ALA A 228 -37.31 -10.49 -19.60
CA ALA A 228 -36.22 -10.90 -18.69
C ALA A 228 -35.05 -11.49 -19.46
N PHE A 229 -33.85 -11.48 -18.87
CA PHE A 229 -32.70 -12.20 -19.41
C PHE A 229 -31.87 -12.88 -18.33
N ASN A 230 -31.09 -13.87 -18.74
CA ASN A 230 -30.11 -14.57 -17.92
C ASN A 230 -28.90 -14.97 -18.79
N MET A 231 -27.69 -14.93 -18.23
CA MET A 231 -26.46 -15.31 -18.92
C MET A 231 -25.41 -15.82 -17.93
N THR A 232 -24.69 -16.89 -18.31
CA THR A 232 -23.63 -17.50 -17.50
C THR A 232 -22.25 -17.08 -18.02
N ILE A 233 -21.41 -16.55 -17.14
CA ILE A 233 -20.10 -15.91 -17.45
C ILE A 233 -18.89 -16.58 -16.77
N CYS A 234 -19.06 -17.79 -16.24
CA CYS A 234 -18.00 -18.65 -15.74
C CYS A 234 -18.17 -20.04 -16.36
N THR A 235 -17.32 -20.43 -17.30
CA THR A 235 -17.29 -21.79 -17.86
C THR A 235 -15.85 -22.27 -17.96
#